data_AF-A0A6H1L639-F1
#
_entry.id   AF-A0A6H1L639-F1
#
_cell.length_a   1.000
_cell.length_b   1.000
_cell.length_c   1.000
_cell.angle_alpha   90.00
_cell.angle_beta   90.00
_cell.angle_gamma   90.00
#
_symmetry.space_group_name_H-M   'P 1'
#
loop_
_entity.id
_entity.type
_entity.pdbx_description
1 polymer ?
#
loop_
_entity_poly.entity_id
_entity_poly.type
_entity_poly.pdbx_seq_one_letter_code
_entity_poly.pdbx_strand_id
1 'polypeptide(L)'
;MDACTLGDLLDVVGGPSVRLHTAPAGLTVPVTEALLYDAHAPLTRAPGALLLAVGVRASAAGPLARAAAEAGMTGLVVRGPDGPLAEAESAGVALLSVDEDAAWHHVHLLLASAIGARPSAAGSGLGDLFALADAVAAAVGGATAIEDPRQRILAYSTVAGQPVDEDRRTGILGLQVPGSPANSEQYRVLFAAEGVVRLPALEGSDNLPRLAVAVRAGGETLGSLWVVDDGGLAPDAQEALAQGASTAALLLLRARAAQELARHQNGDLLRRLLDGTADPAGAAHRLGLGLGPDGNPAPVRVAAFVLDSSVSAADVEQTALRLLDLVRLQCEARYGRHAGVLVDGVVYALLPAVGERGGARHRGLAEDIVGRAGQALRVPVRAGLGTWSPGSRRCGPPGTTPTSSYGSWAPSCRWRPWRR
;
A
#
# COMPACT_ATOMS: atom_id res chain seq x y z
N MET A 1 -16.27 1.43 8.98
CA MET A 1 -15.99 1.24 7.56
C MET A 1 -15.87 2.59 6.96
N ASP A 2 -14.66 3.00 6.58
CA ASP A 2 -14.51 4.00 5.52
C ASP A 2 -13.74 3.29 4.40
N ALA A 3 -14.48 2.69 3.46
CA ALA A 3 -13.94 2.35 2.14
C ALA A 3 -13.61 3.67 1.44
N CYS A 4 -12.61 3.73 0.55
CA CYS A 4 -12.36 4.94 -0.24
C CYS A 4 -13.67 5.30 -0.94
N THR A 5 -14.28 6.39 -0.51
CA THR A 5 -15.54 6.85 -1.09
C THR A 5 -15.25 7.71 -2.30
N LEU A 6 -16.27 7.93 -3.14
CA LEU A 6 -16.16 8.87 -4.23
C LEU A 6 -15.74 10.27 -3.74
N GLY A 7 -16.20 10.69 -2.55
CA GLY A 7 -15.75 11.90 -1.88
C GLY A 7 -14.25 11.88 -1.54
N ASP A 8 -13.78 10.80 -0.88
CA ASP A 8 -12.36 10.67 -0.52
C ASP A 8 -11.45 10.68 -1.74
N LEU A 9 -11.86 10.03 -2.83
CA LEU A 9 -11.13 10.02 -4.09
C LEU A 9 -11.00 11.43 -4.67
N LEU A 10 -12.09 12.21 -4.66
CA LEU A 10 -12.08 13.58 -5.18
C LEU A 10 -11.19 14.49 -4.33
N ASP A 11 -11.17 14.29 -3.01
CA ASP A 11 -10.30 15.03 -2.09
C ASP A 11 -8.81 14.74 -2.34
N VAL A 12 -8.45 13.49 -2.64
CA VAL A 12 -7.07 13.09 -2.91
C VAL A 12 -6.59 13.53 -4.29
N VAL A 13 -7.44 13.44 -5.31
CA VAL A 13 -7.09 13.76 -6.71
C VAL A 13 -7.07 15.27 -6.97
N GLY A 14 -7.91 16.03 -6.25
CA GLY A 14 -8.03 17.48 -6.41
C GLY A 14 -8.85 17.89 -7.64
N GLY A 15 -9.55 19.03 -7.52
CA GLY A 15 -10.48 19.55 -8.54
C GLY A 15 -9.93 19.92 -9.94
N PRO A 16 -8.63 20.21 -10.17
CA PRO A 16 -8.15 20.52 -11.51
C PRO A 16 -7.87 19.26 -12.38
N SER A 17 -7.63 18.09 -11.79
CA SER A 17 -7.28 16.89 -12.56
C SER A 17 -8.47 16.00 -12.90
N VAL A 18 -9.51 16.00 -12.06
CA VAL A 18 -10.77 15.28 -12.27
C VAL A 18 -11.93 16.15 -11.81
N ARG A 19 -12.91 16.36 -12.69
CA ARG A 19 -14.13 17.13 -12.40
C ARG A 19 -15.33 16.19 -12.24
N LEU A 20 -16.04 16.29 -11.12
CA LEU A 20 -17.31 15.61 -10.94
C LEU A 20 -18.44 16.41 -11.61
N HIS A 21 -19.26 15.74 -12.42
CA HIS A 21 -20.47 16.32 -13.04
C HIS A 21 -21.75 15.91 -12.32
N THR A 22 -21.86 14.62 -11.95
CA THR A 22 -22.99 14.10 -11.15
C THR A 22 -22.56 12.90 -10.31
N ALA A 23 -23.25 12.70 -9.20
CA ALA A 23 -23.11 11.53 -8.33
C ALA A 23 -24.50 11.11 -7.80
N PRO A 24 -25.34 10.46 -8.62
CA PRO A 24 -26.74 10.17 -8.27
C PRO A 24 -26.87 9.27 -7.03
N ALA A 25 -25.91 8.37 -6.82
CA ALA A 25 -25.84 7.48 -5.67
C ALA A 25 -25.17 8.14 -4.43
N GLY A 26 -24.78 9.42 -4.53
CA GLY A 26 -24.10 10.18 -3.47
C GLY A 26 -22.57 10.02 -3.47
N LEU A 27 -21.89 10.81 -2.66
CA LEU A 27 -20.41 10.82 -2.56
C LEU A 27 -19.87 9.73 -1.62
N THR A 28 -20.72 9.13 -0.79
CA THR A 28 -20.32 8.11 0.20
C THR A 28 -20.26 6.70 -0.39
N VAL A 29 -20.46 6.56 -1.69
CA VAL A 29 -20.38 5.28 -2.40
C VAL A 29 -18.93 4.80 -2.50
N PRO A 30 -18.67 3.49 -2.31
CA PRO A 30 -17.32 2.96 -2.31
C PRO A 30 -16.73 2.90 -3.72
N VAL A 31 -15.51 3.40 -3.88
CA VAL A 31 -14.69 3.22 -5.07
C VAL A 31 -13.63 2.15 -4.81
N THR A 32 -13.60 1.11 -5.64
CA THR A 32 -12.77 -0.09 -5.41
C THR A 32 -11.57 -0.18 -6.34
N GLU A 33 -11.72 0.26 -7.59
CA GLU A 33 -10.68 0.18 -8.62
C GLU A 33 -11.01 1.10 -9.81
N ALA A 34 -10.02 1.35 -10.67
CA ALA A 34 -10.19 2.01 -11.95
C ALA A 34 -9.97 0.99 -13.07
N LEU A 35 -10.91 0.87 -14.01
CA LEU A 35 -10.89 -0.09 -15.11
C LEU A 35 -10.90 0.64 -16.44
N LEU A 36 -10.12 0.14 -17.40
CA LEU A 36 -10.09 0.67 -18.76
C LEU A 36 -11.19 0.00 -19.58
N TYR A 37 -11.97 0.79 -20.31
CA TYR A 37 -12.92 0.26 -21.28
C TYR A 37 -12.18 -0.41 -22.45
N ASP A 38 -12.60 -1.64 -22.78
CA ASP A 38 -12.17 -2.37 -23.97
C ASP A 38 -13.41 -2.68 -24.82
N ALA A 39 -13.46 -2.12 -26.02
CA ALA A 39 -14.59 -2.29 -26.94
C ALA A 39 -14.74 -3.72 -27.49
N HIS A 40 -13.73 -4.57 -27.33
CA HIS A 40 -13.71 -5.94 -27.82
C HIS A 40 -13.87 -6.98 -26.71
N ALA A 41 -13.90 -6.56 -25.45
CA ALA A 41 -14.11 -7.43 -24.31
C ALA A 41 -15.47 -7.15 -23.65
N PRO A 42 -16.19 -8.18 -23.18
CA PRO A 42 -17.41 -7.97 -22.41
C PRO A 42 -17.06 -7.32 -21.06
N LEU A 43 -17.82 -6.29 -20.69
CA LEU A 43 -17.74 -5.68 -19.36
C LEU A 43 -18.18 -6.70 -18.30
N THR A 44 -17.25 -7.09 -17.42
CA THR A 44 -17.52 -7.96 -16.29
C THR A 44 -18.08 -7.17 -15.11
N ARG A 45 -18.85 -7.85 -14.26
CA ARG A 45 -19.41 -7.25 -13.04
C ARG A 45 -18.27 -6.85 -12.10
N ALA A 46 -18.14 -5.56 -11.82
CA ALA A 46 -17.11 -4.97 -10.97
C ALA A 46 -17.72 -3.94 -10.01
N PRO A 47 -18.30 -4.39 -8.89
CA PRO A 47 -18.92 -3.50 -7.92
C PRO A 47 -17.93 -2.47 -7.38
N GLY A 48 -18.29 -1.19 -7.44
CA GLY A 48 -17.44 -0.11 -6.93
C GLY A 48 -16.39 0.43 -7.91
N ALA A 49 -16.25 -0.12 -9.12
CA ALA A 49 -15.21 0.33 -10.04
C ALA A 49 -15.56 1.67 -10.71
N LEU A 50 -14.54 2.43 -11.13
CA LEU A 50 -14.66 3.53 -12.08
C LEU A 50 -14.25 3.06 -13.47
N LEU A 51 -15.11 3.24 -14.47
CA LEU A 51 -14.80 2.88 -15.86
C LEU A 51 -14.21 4.07 -16.61
N LEU A 52 -13.01 3.92 -17.15
CA LEU A 52 -12.34 4.91 -17.98
C LEU A 52 -12.74 4.67 -19.44
N ALA A 53 -13.47 5.61 -20.03
CA ALA A 53 -14.00 5.55 -21.39
C ALA A 53 -12.91 5.82 -22.46
N VAL A 54 -11.82 5.04 -22.43
CA VAL A 54 -10.70 5.17 -23.37
C VAL A 54 -11.18 4.93 -24.79
N GLY A 55 -10.81 5.83 -25.70
CA GLY A 55 -11.19 5.74 -27.11
C GLY A 55 -12.65 6.08 -27.42
N VAL A 56 -13.44 6.52 -26.42
CA VAL A 56 -14.84 6.90 -26.60
C VAL A 56 -15.00 8.40 -26.37
N ARG A 57 -15.66 9.07 -27.31
CA ARG A 57 -16.01 10.50 -27.15
C ARG A 57 -17.05 10.63 -26.06
N ALA A 58 -16.92 11.64 -25.22
CA ALA A 58 -17.80 11.85 -24.08
C ALA A 58 -19.28 11.98 -24.49
N SER A 59 -19.60 12.64 -25.61
CA SER A 59 -20.95 12.70 -26.19
C SER A 59 -21.52 11.35 -26.67
N ALA A 60 -20.67 10.34 -26.93
CA ALA A 60 -21.06 9.02 -27.36
C ALA A 60 -21.03 7.98 -26.22
N ALA A 61 -20.70 8.39 -24.99
CA ALA A 61 -20.47 7.48 -23.87
C ALA A 61 -21.77 7.06 -23.13
N GLY A 62 -22.95 7.52 -23.55
CA GLY A 62 -24.24 7.17 -22.93
C GLY A 62 -24.52 5.66 -22.80
N PRO A 63 -24.20 4.82 -23.81
CA PRO A 63 -24.28 3.37 -23.66
C PRO A 63 -23.34 2.80 -22.59
N LEU A 64 -22.16 3.41 -22.39
CA LEU A 64 -21.22 2.97 -21.35
C LEU A 64 -21.71 3.30 -19.94
N ALA A 65 -22.43 4.42 -19.75
CA ALA A 65 -23.04 4.73 -18.46
C ALA A 65 -24.04 3.63 -18.04
N ARG A 66 -24.85 3.15 -18.98
CA ARG A 66 -25.78 2.03 -18.74
C ARG A 66 -25.04 0.71 -18.49
N ALA A 67 -24.03 0.39 -19.29
CA ALA A 67 -23.24 -0.82 -19.10
C ALA A 67 -22.48 -0.83 -17.76
N ALA A 68 -21.96 0.32 -17.33
CA ALA A 68 -21.32 0.49 -16.04
C ALA A 68 -22.31 0.26 -14.89
N ALA A 69 -23.53 0.78 -15.00
CA ALA A 69 -24.60 0.55 -14.02
C ALA A 69 -24.97 -0.94 -13.91
N GLU A 70 -25.16 -1.62 -15.05
CA GLU A 70 -25.45 -3.06 -15.10
C GLU A 70 -24.32 -3.91 -14.49
N ALA A 71 -23.07 -3.46 -14.65
CA ALA A 71 -21.89 -4.09 -14.03
C ALA A 71 -21.70 -3.74 -12.54
N GLY A 72 -22.53 -2.86 -11.96
CA GLY A 72 -22.46 -2.42 -10.56
C GLY A 72 -21.36 -1.41 -10.27
N MET A 73 -20.82 -0.76 -11.30
CA MET A 73 -19.74 0.21 -11.19
C MET A 73 -20.24 1.51 -10.55
N THR A 74 -19.33 2.23 -9.88
CA THR A 74 -19.65 3.49 -9.18
C THR A 74 -19.71 4.67 -10.14
N GLY A 75 -18.93 4.66 -11.21
CA GLY A 75 -18.89 5.80 -12.11
C GLY A 75 -18.18 5.57 -13.43
N LEU A 76 -18.34 6.55 -14.31
CA LEU A 76 -17.75 6.64 -15.64
C LEU A 76 -16.84 7.87 -15.70
N VAL A 77 -15.63 7.69 -16.20
CA VAL A 77 -14.64 8.75 -16.43
C VAL A 77 -14.52 8.98 -17.92
N VAL A 78 -14.85 10.17 -18.37
CA VAL A 78 -14.77 10.58 -19.78
C VAL A 78 -13.70 11.65 -19.97
N ARG A 79 -13.27 11.86 -21.21
CA ARG A 79 -12.34 12.92 -21.58
C ARG A 79 -13.09 14.10 -22.19
N GLY A 80 -12.75 15.32 -21.75
CA GLY A 80 -13.36 16.56 -22.21
C GLY A 80 -14.54 17.00 -21.33
N PRO A 81 -15.02 18.23 -21.51
CA PRO A 81 -15.99 18.87 -20.62
C PRO A 81 -17.41 18.30 -20.72
N ASP A 82 -17.76 17.69 -21.87
CA ASP A 82 -19.13 17.33 -22.23
C ASP A 82 -19.37 15.82 -22.14
N GLY A 83 -19.82 15.32 -20.99
CA GLY A 83 -20.17 13.90 -20.81
C GLY A 83 -21.67 13.60 -20.97
N PRO A 84 -22.07 12.31 -20.96
CA PRO A 84 -23.46 11.90 -21.10
C PRO A 84 -24.21 12.07 -19.77
N LEU A 85 -24.38 13.32 -19.33
CA LEU A 85 -24.88 13.67 -17.99
C LEU A 85 -26.26 13.07 -17.73
N ALA A 86 -27.20 13.25 -18.67
CA ALA A 86 -28.56 12.74 -18.53
C ALA A 86 -28.60 11.21 -18.45
N GLU A 87 -27.78 10.52 -19.23
CA GLU A 87 -27.68 9.06 -19.21
C GLU A 87 -27.01 8.55 -17.93
N ALA A 88 -25.97 9.24 -17.43
CA ALA A 88 -25.33 8.90 -16.16
C ALA A 88 -26.29 9.07 -14.98
N GLU A 89 -27.07 10.17 -14.96
CA GLU A 89 -28.11 10.41 -13.96
C GLU A 89 -29.20 9.34 -14.00
N SER A 90 -29.74 9.05 -15.19
CA SER A 90 -30.77 8.02 -15.36
C SER A 90 -30.26 6.62 -15.01
N ALA A 91 -28.98 6.33 -15.24
CA ALA A 91 -28.37 5.03 -14.93
C ALA A 91 -27.90 4.93 -13.46
N GLY A 92 -27.87 6.03 -12.72
CA GLY A 92 -27.47 6.06 -11.32
C GLY A 92 -25.96 5.96 -11.07
N VAL A 93 -25.12 6.28 -12.07
CA VAL A 93 -23.66 6.21 -11.98
C VAL A 93 -23.06 7.61 -11.90
N ALA A 94 -21.96 7.76 -11.16
CA ALA A 94 -21.24 9.02 -11.13
C ALA A 94 -20.59 9.31 -12.48
N LEU A 95 -20.59 10.58 -12.90
CA LEU A 95 -19.89 11.02 -14.10
C LEU A 95 -18.75 11.94 -13.72
N LEU A 96 -17.54 11.56 -14.10
CA LEU A 96 -16.34 12.36 -13.94
C LEU A 96 -15.74 12.68 -15.30
N SER A 97 -15.11 13.85 -15.43
CA SER A 97 -14.33 14.20 -16.60
C SER A 97 -12.89 14.55 -16.25
N VAL A 98 -12.00 14.25 -17.19
CA VAL A 98 -10.62 14.74 -17.22
C VAL A 98 -10.41 15.69 -18.39
N ASP A 99 -9.35 16.50 -18.32
CA ASP A 99 -8.99 17.42 -19.41
C ASP A 99 -8.78 16.69 -20.74
N GLU A 100 -9.02 17.41 -21.84
CA GLU A 100 -8.95 16.84 -23.19
C GLU A 100 -7.53 16.34 -23.55
N ASP A 101 -6.51 16.99 -22.99
CA ASP A 101 -5.10 16.65 -23.17
C ASP A 101 -4.60 15.60 -22.16
N ALA A 102 -5.44 15.13 -21.24
CA ALA A 102 -5.02 14.20 -20.18
C ALA A 102 -4.60 12.83 -20.74
N ALA A 103 -3.38 12.39 -20.43
CA ALA A 103 -2.91 11.06 -20.79
C ALA A 103 -3.65 9.99 -19.97
N TRP A 104 -4.31 9.02 -20.63
CA TRP A 104 -5.12 8.00 -19.94
C TRP A 104 -4.33 7.15 -18.95
N HIS A 105 -3.06 6.87 -19.22
CA HIS A 105 -2.21 6.15 -18.27
C HIS A 105 -2.02 6.97 -16.98
N HIS A 106 -1.90 8.30 -17.08
CA HIS A 106 -1.72 9.18 -15.93
C HIS A 106 -3.01 9.26 -15.12
N VAL A 107 -4.16 9.39 -15.80
CA VAL A 107 -5.50 9.34 -15.17
C VAL A 107 -5.71 8.01 -14.43
N HIS A 108 -5.37 6.89 -15.06
CA HIS A 108 -5.48 5.58 -14.44
C HIS A 108 -4.57 5.45 -13.20
N LEU A 109 -3.30 5.88 -13.29
CA LEU A 109 -2.37 5.85 -12.16
C LEU A 109 -2.81 6.77 -11.01
N LEU A 110 -3.31 7.97 -11.34
CA LEU A 110 -3.82 8.94 -10.38
C LEU A 110 -5.04 8.38 -9.62
N LEU A 111 -6.02 7.84 -10.33
CA LEU A 111 -7.20 7.21 -9.73
C LEU A 111 -6.82 5.97 -8.92
N ALA A 112 -5.98 5.09 -9.46
CA ALA A 112 -5.51 3.90 -8.75
C ALA A 112 -4.74 4.26 -7.47
N SER A 113 -3.92 5.31 -7.51
CA SER A 113 -3.21 5.85 -6.36
C SER A 113 -4.18 6.40 -5.32
N ALA A 114 -5.18 7.18 -5.73
CA ALA A 114 -6.19 7.74 -4.83
C ALA A 114 -7.09 6.67 -4.18
N ILE A 115 -7.44 5.63 -4.93
CA ILE A 115 -8.20 4.47 -4.43
C ILE A 115 -7.35 3.69 -3.41
N GLY A 116 -6.05 3.56 -3.66
CA GLY A 116 -5.10 2.93 -2.74
C GLY A 116 -4.73 3.80 -1.53
N ALA A 117 -4.84 5.12 -1.67
CA ALA A 117 -4.63 6.11 -0.62
C ALA A 117 -5.85 6.12 0.30
N ARG A 118 -5.81 5.29 1.35
CA ARG A 118 -6.81 5.35 2.41
C ARG A 118 -6.97 6.79 2.92
N PRO A 119 -8.20 7.29 3.13
CA PRO A 119 -8.41 8.47 3.95
C PRO A 119 -8.01 8.08 5.38
N SER A 120 -6.75 8.34 5.74
CA SER A 120 -6.44 8.52 7.14
C SER A 120 -7.07 9.85 7.50
N ALA A 121 -8.02 9.84 8.44
CA ALA A 121 -8.43 11.03 9.17
C ALA A 121 -7.19 11.90 9.40
N ALA A 122 -7.21 13.10 8.81
CA ALA A 122 -6.22 14.18 8.94
C ALA A 122 -4.84 13.76 9.49
N GLY A 123 -3.85 13.56 8.60
CA GLY A 123 -2.44 13.40 9.00
C GLY A 123 -1.71 12.18 8.43
N SER A 124 -1.98 11.82 7.17
CA SER A 124 -1.12 10.91 6.42
C SER A 124 0.24 11.57 6.17
N GLY A 125 1.28 11.10 6.86
CA GLY A 125 2.64 11.64 6.72
C GLY A 125 3.23 11.56 5.31
N LEU A 126 2.60 10.85 4.36
CA LEU A 126 2.99 10.87 2.94
C LEU A 126 2.46 12.11 2.21
N GLY A 127 1.24 12.57 2.50
CA GLY A 127 0.69 13.80 1.90
C GLY A 127 1.53 15.03 2.28
N ASP A 128 1.99 15.07 3.53
CA ASP A 128 2.91 16.09 4.02
C ASP A 128 4.27 16.06 3.28
N LEU A 129 4.73 14.89 2.82
CA LEU A 129 5.97 14.75 2.06
C LEU A 129 5.83 15.24 0.61
N PHE A 130 4.68 15.06 -0.04
CA PHE A 130 4.40 15.65 -1.36
C PHE A 130 4.34 17.17 -1.28
N ALA A 131 3.61 17.71 -0.31
CA ALA A 131 3.57 19.15 -0.08
C ALA A 131 4.97 19.73 0.24
N LEU A 132 5.78 19.00 1.01
CA LEU A 132 7.17 19.37 1.25
C LEU A 132 8.00 19.34 -0.04
N ALA A 133 7.85 18.32 -0.88
CA ALA A 133 8.58 18.22 -2.15
C ALA A 133 8.25 19.40 -3.07
N ASP A 134 6.98 19.80 -3.17
CA ASP A 134 6.56 20.99 -3.92
C ASP A 134 7.12 22.28 -3.33
N ALA A 135 7.08 22.44 -2.00
CA ALA A 135 7.63 23.61 -1.32
C ALA A 135 9.14 23.74 -1.54
N VAL A 136 9.89 22.64 -1.44
CA VAL A 136 11.33 22.61 -1.73
C VAL A 136 11.58 22.90 -3.20
N ALA A 137 10.81 22.31 -4.11
CA ALA A 137 10.96 22.55 -5.53
C ALA A 137 10.72 24.01 -5.91
N ALA A 138 9.73 24.66 -5.30
CA ALA A 138 9.45 26.08 -5.49
C ALA A 138 10.55 26.99 -4.92
N ALA A 139 11.11 26.63 -3.75
CA ALA A 139 12.17 27.43 -3.12
C ALA A 139 13.54 27.25 -3.80
N VAL A 140 13.88 26.02 -4.18
CA VAL A 140 15.18 25.69 -4.77
C VAL A 140 15.21 25.96 -6.28
N GLY A 141 14.06 25.89 -6.95
CA GLY A 141 13.92 26.13 -8.38
C GLY A 141 14.07 24.89 -9.27
N GLY A 142 14.07 23.68 -8.70
CA GLY A 142 14.27 22.44 -9.46
C GLY A 142 13.34 21.31 -9.03
N ALA A 143 13.11 20.35 -9.95
CA ALA A 143 12.29 19.17 -9.68
C ALA A 143 12.86 18.37 -8.52
N THR A 144 12.04 18.16 -7.49
CA THR A 144 12.46 17.59 -6.20
C THR A 144 11.89 16.20 -5.98
N ALA A 145 12.68 15.31 -5.39
CA ALA A 145 12.24 14.01 -4.92
C ALA A 145 12.75 13.72 -3.51
N ILE A 146 11.93 13.01 -2.74
CA ILE A 146 12.24 12.51 -1.40
C ILE A 146 12.29 10.99 -1.49
N GLU A 147 13.38 10.40 -1.01
CA GLU A 147 13.65 8.97 -1.14
C GLU A 147 13.97 8.34 0.21
N ASP A 148 13.68 7.04 0.35
CA ASP A 148 14.13 6.25 1.49
C ASP A 148 15.56 5.68 1.25
N PRO A 149 16.20 5.07 2.27
CA PRO A 149 17.56 4.52 2.13
C PRO A 149 17.65 3.33 1.16
N ARG A 150 16.51 2.76 0.74
CA ARG A 150 16.42 1.70 -0.29
C ARG A 150 16.11 2.29 -1.67
N GLN A 151 16.23 3.60 -1.83
CA GLN A 151 16.00 4.32 -3.08
C GLN A 151 14.55 4.20 -3.57
N ARG A 152 13.60 3.95 -2.66
CA ARG A 152 12.18 4.09 -2.97
C ARG A 152 11.81 5.56 -2.93
N ILE A 153 11.11 6.02 -3.95
CA ILE A 153 10.61 7.40 -4.00
C ILE A 153 9.39 7.47 -3.10
N LEU A 154 9.51 8.26 -2.03
CA LEU A 154 8.46 8.50 -1.05
C LEU A 154 7.55 9.65 -1.46
N ALA A 155 8.12 10.67 -2.11
CA ALA A 155 7.39 11.81 -2.65
C ALA A 155 8.21 12.48 -3.76
N TYR A 156 7.54 13.26 -4.61
CA TYR A 156 8.14 14.04 -5.68
C TYR A 156 7.33 15.30 -5.93
N SER A 157 7.96 16.34 -6.50
CA SER A 157 7.27 17.58 -6.85
C SER A 157 6.47 17.44 -8.14
N THR A 158 5.37 18.19 -8.21
CA THR A 158 4.45 18.26 -9.34
C THR A 158 4.36 19.67 -9.94
N VAL A 159 5.28 20.55 -9.57
CA VAL A 159 5.39 21.92 -10.09
C VAL A 159 5.61 21.91 -11.61
N ALA A 160 4.71 22.58 -12.34
CA ALA A 160 4.73 22.63 -13.80
C ALA A 160 5.98 23.34 -14.35
N GLY A 161 6.48 22.87 -15.50
CA GLY A 161 7.58 23.49 -16.23
C GLY A 161 8.98 23.18 -15.70
N GLN A 162 9.11 22.38 -14.64
CA GLN A 162 10.42 21.93 -14.16
C GLN A 162 10.98 20.80 -15.03
N PRO A 163 12.26 20.86 -15.43
CA PRO A 163 12.87 19.80 -16.22
C PRO A 163 13.01 18.52 -15.38
N VAL A 164 12.67 17.39 -16.00
CA VAL A 164 12.77 16.05 -15.41
C VAL A 164 13.38 15.12 -16.45
N ASP A 165 14.54 14.54 -16.12
CA ASP A 165 15.22 13.53 -16.95
C ASP A 165 14.44 12.19 -17.00
N GLU A 166 14.79 11.34 -17.97
CA GLU A 166 14.12 10.05 -18.17
C GLU A 166 14.28 9.09 -16.99
N ASP A 167 15.43 9.10 -16.31
CA ASP A 167 15.66 8.24 -15.14
C ASP A 167 14.75 8.65 -13.99
N ARG A 168 14.56 9.96 -13.76
CA ARG A 168 13.61 10.47 -12.78
C ARG A 168 12.18 10.16 -13.16
N ARG A 169 11.79 10.31 -14.43
CA ARG A 169 10.45 9.97 -14.91
C ARG A 169 10.15 8.48 -14.71
N THR A 170 11.08 7.62 -15.14
CA THR A 170 10.99 6.17 -14.96
C THR A 170 10.94 5.79 -13.49
N GLY A 171 11.79 6.41 -12.67
CA GLY A 171 11.83 6.16 -11.23
C GLY A 171 10.54 6.56 -10.54
N ILE A 172 9.98 7.73 -10.85
CA ILE A 172 8.69 8.20 -10.31
C ILE A 172 7.57 7.23 -10.69
N LEU A 173 7.53 6.77 -11.95
CA LEU A 173 6.53 5.79 -12.40
C LEU A 173 6.66 4.45 -11.67
N GLY A 174 7.87 4.01 -11.36
CA GLY A 174 8.15 2.79 -10.61
C GLY A 174 8.17 2.93 -9.09
N LEU A 175 8.06 4.16 -8.56
CA LEU A 175 8.34 4.54 -7.17
C LEU A 175 9.68 4.01 -6.63
N GLN A 176 10.64 3.82 -7.52
CA GLN A 176 11.92 3.19 -7.23
C GLN A 176 12.96 3.73 -8.21
N VAL A 177 14.08 4.22 -7.70
CA VAL A 177 15.17 4.71 -8.56
C VAL A 177 15.78 3.53 -9.34
N PRO A 178 15.99 3.67 -10.66
CA PRO A 178 16.64 2.63 -11.46
C PRO A 178 18.06 2.31 -10.95
N GLY A 179 18.35 1.01 -10.85
CA GLY A 179 19.66 0.55 -10.38
C GLY A 179 20.73 0.69 -11.46
N SER A 180 21.81 1.42 -11.17
CA SER A 180 23.03 1.43 -11.99
C SER A 180 24.29 1.57 -11.10
N PRO A 181 25.47 1.07 -11.54
CA PRO A 181 26.71 1.20 -10.78
C PRO A 181 27.10 2.67 -10.53
N ALA A 182 26.91 3.53 -11.54
CA ALA A 182 27.25 4.94 -11.45
C ALA A 182 26.31 5.69 -10.47
N ASN A 183 25.02 5.32 -10.45
CA ASN A 183 24.07 5.83 -9.47
C ASN A 183 24.46 5.43 -8.03
N SER A 184 24.86 4.16 -7.83
CA SER A 184 25.27 3.64 -6.51
C SER A 184 26.44 4.43 -5.89
N GLU A 185 27.38 4.89 -6.71
CA GLU A 185 28.51 5.72 -6.26
C GLU A 185 28.05 7.11 -5.79
N GLN A 186 27.09 7.74 -6.48
CA GLN A 186 26.52 9.02 -6.07
C GLN A 186 25.81 8.92 -4.71
N TYR A 187 25.06 7.83 -4.46
CA TYR A 187 24.47 7.59 -3.13
C TYR A 187 25.52 7.38 -2.04
N ARG A 188 26.65 6.72 -2.36
CA ARG A 188 27.76 6.54 -1.41
C ARG A 188 28.35 7.90 -1.01
N VAL A 189 28.57 8.79 -1.96
CA VAL A 189 29.05 10.16 -1.71
C VAL A 189 28.03 10.94 -0.88
N LEU A 190 26.75 10.90 -1.26
CA LEU A 190 25.67 11.59 -0.57
C LEU A 190 25.56 11.16 0.90
N PHE A 191 25.53 9.86 1.18
CA PHE A 191 25.39 9.35 2.54
C PHE A 191 26.67 9.43 3.37
N ALA A 192 27.81 9.75 2.77
CA ALA A 192 29.04 10.09 3.50
C ALA A 192 29.14 11.59 3.82
N ALA A 193 28.44 12.45 3.09
CA ALA A 193 28.49 13.88 3.29
C ALA A 193 27.69 14.34 4.53
N GLU A 194 28.16 15.43 5.15
CA GLU A 194 27.52 16.10 6.30
C GLU A 194 26.50 17.16 5.87
N GLY A 195 26.49 17.57 4.60
CA GLY A 195 25.63 18.63 4.09
C GLY A 195 25.20 18.41 2.65
N VAL A 196 24.73 19.48 2.01
CA VAL A 196 24.29 19.46 0.62
C VAL A 196 25.47 19.20 -0.32
N VAL A 197 25.32 18.27 -1.24
CA VAL A 197 26.30 17.94 -2.28
C VAL A 197 25.75 18.25 -3.66
N ARG A 198 26.64 18.69 -4.55
CA ARG A 198 26.39 18.76 -6.00
C ARG A 198 26.99 17.52 -6.64
N LEU A 199 26.17 16.81 -7.39
CA LEU A 199 26.53 15.58 -8.08
C LEU A 199 26.40 15.82 -9.59
N PRO A 200 27.43 15.47 -10.38
CA PRO A 200 27.39 15.68 -11.82
C PRO A 200 26.35 14.78 -12.50
N ALA A 201 25.99 15.11 -13.74
CA ALA A 201 25.29 14.18 -14.61
C ALA A 201 26.07 12.87 -14.75
N LEU A 202 25.37 11.74 -14.84
CA LEU A 202 26.00 10.44 -15.08
C LEU A 202 26.53 10.39 -16.52
N GLU A 203 27.81 10.04 -16.69
CA GLU A 203 28.46 9.97 -18.00
C GLU A 203 27.72 9.03 -18.97
N GLY A 204 27.48 9.49 -20.19
CA GLY A 204 26.81 8.68 -21.23
C GLY A 204 25.30 8.54 -21.06
N SER A 205 24.67 9.38 -20.23
CA SER A 205 23.21 9.45 -20.08
C SER A 205 22.69 10.87 -20.29
N ASP A 206 21.41 10.99 -20.66
CA ASP A 206 20.69 12.28 -20.73
C ASP A 206 20.30 12.82 -19.34
N ASN A 207 20.95 12.33 -18.28
CA ASN A 207 20.70 12.77 -16.91
C ASN A 207 21.19 14.19 -16.69
N LEU A 208 20.45 14.91 -15.86
CA LEU A 208 20.84 16.23 -15.42
C LEU A 208 21.65 16.15 -14.11
N PRO A 209 22.57 17.10 -13.86
CA PRO A 209 23.22 17.24 -12.58
C PRO A 209 22.20 17.33 -11.43
N ARG A 210 22.64 17.00 -10.21
CA ARG A 210 21.77 16.94 -9.04
C ARG A 210 22.34 17.75 -7.88
N LEU A 211 21.47 18.44 -7.17
CA LEU A 211 21.72 18.91 -5.81
C LEU A 211 21.05 17.94 -4.85
N ALA A 212 21.76 17.41 -3.86
CA ALA A 212 21.22 16.40 -2.97
C ALA A 212 21.68 16.56 -1.52
N VAL A 213 20.88 16.07 -0.58
CA VAL A 213 21.22 16.06 0.84
C VAL A 213 20.66 14.82 1.54
N ALA A 214 21.44 14.22 2.44
CA ALA A 214 20.97 13.12 3.26
C ALA A 214 20.01 13.63 4.33
N VAL A 215 18.88 12.95 4.51
CA VAL A 215 17.94 13.23 5.59
C VAL A 215 18.31 12.39 6.79
N ARG A 216 18.62 13.04 7.92
CA ARG A 216 19.12 12.38 9.12
C ARG A 216 18.38 12.85 10.38
N ALA A 217 18.30 11.96 11.36
CA ALA A 217 17.90 12.32 12.72
C ALA A 217 18.66 11.45 13.73
N GLY A 218 19.24 12.06 14.77
CA GLY A 218 19.95 11.32 15.83
C GLY A 218 21.10 10.44 15.33
N GLY A 219 21.75 10.79 14.22
CA GLY A 219 22.82 10.00 13.59
C GLY A 219 22.36 8.89 12.65
N GLU A 220 21.05 8.61 12.56
CA GLU A 220 20.48 7.65 11.62
C GLU A 220 20.12 8.34 10.29
N THR A 221 20.45 7.70 9.17
CA THR A 221 20.00 8.12 7.83
C THR A 221 18.57 7.62 7.60
N LEU A 222 17.63 8.55 7.49
CA LEU A 222 16.22 8.25 7.26
C LEU A 222 15.84 8.25 5.78
N GLY A 223 16.65 8.90 4.93
CA GLY A 223 16.39 9.03 3.50
C GLY A 223 17.29 10.08 2.85
N SER A 224 16.83 10.64 1.73
CA SER A 224 17.52 11.73 1.02
C SER A 224 16.55 12.63 0.27
N LEU A 225 16.96 13.88 0.07
CA LEU A 225 16.32 14.81 -0.87
C LEU A 225 17.22 14.99 -2.09
N TRP A 226 16.60 15.05 -3.26
CA TRP A 226 17.25 15.22 -4.55
C TRP A 226 16.55 16.31 -5.34
N VAL A 227 17.32 17.18 -5.97
CA VAL A 227 16.84 18.24 -6.86
C VAL A 227 17.58 18.15 -8.18
N VAL A 228 16.84 18.25 -9.29
CA VAL A 228 17.41 18.42 -10.63
C VAL A 228 18.04 19.81 -10.75
N ASP A 229 19.31 19.89 -11.13
CA ASP A 229 20.05 21.12 -11.39
C ASP A 229 20.23 21.28 -12.91
N ASP A 230 19.39 22.10 -13.53
CA ASP A 230 19.47 22.48 -14.94
C ASP A 230 20.30 23.76 -15.17
N GLY A 231 20.96 24.27 -14.12
CA GLY A 231 21.66 25.55 -14.12
C GLY A 231 20.80 26.75 -13.71
N GLY A 232 19.49 26.56 -13.44
CA GLY A 232 18.54 27.60 -13.07
C GLY A 232 18.22 27.71 -11.57
N LEU A 233 18.97 27.02 -10.70
CA LEU A 233 18.67 26.99 -9.26
C LEU A 233 18.77 28.36 -8.58
N ALA A 234 17.94 28.56 -7.55
CA ALA A 234 17.95 29.77 -6.75
C ALA A 234 19.31 30.01 -6.05
N PRO A 235 19.70 31.26 -5.77
CA PRO A 235 20.98 31.57 -5.12
C PRO A 235 21.16 30.90 -3.74
N ASP A 236 20.06 30.73 -3.01
CA ASP A 236 19.95 30.12 -1.68
C ASP A 236 19.51 28.64 -1.73
N ALA A 237 19.57 28.00 -2.90
CA ALA A 237 19.17 26.62 -3.14
C ALA A 237 19.73 25.61 -2.12
N GLN A 238 21.00 25.75 -1.73
CA GLN A 238 21.62 24.85 -0.75
C GLN A 238 21.02 25.01 0.65
N GLU A 239 20.74 26.24 1.07
CA GLU A 239 20.15 26.52 2.38
C GLU A 239 18.68 26.05 2.42
N ALA A 240 17.92 26.37 1.37
CA ALA A 240 16.54 25.91 1.22
C ALA A 240 16.43 24.38 1.21
N LEU A 241 17.33 23.69 0.52
CA LEU A 241 17.36 22.23 0.48
C LEU A 241 17.72 21.62 1.85
N ALA A 242 18.68 22.21 2.57
CA ALA A 242 19.03 21.78 3.93
C ALA A 242 17.86 21.95 4.91
N GLN A 243 17.12 23.06 4.82
CA GLN A 243 15.91 23.29 5.62
C GLN A 243 14.79 22.29 5.26
N GLY A 244 14.64 21.99 3.97
CA GLY A 244 13.75 20.94 3.48
C GLY A 244 14.09 19.57 4.08
N ALA A 245 15.37 19.22 4.17
CA ALA A 245 15.82 17.97 4.76
C ALA A 245 15.51 17.86 6.27
N SER A 246 15.65 18.95 7.02
CA SER A 246 15.27 19.00 8.44
C SER A 246 13.77 18.75 8.64
N THR A 247 12.93 19.34 7.78
CA THR A 247 11.49 19.12 7.79
C THR A 247 11.14 17.68 7.38
N ALA A 248 11.80 17.14 6.35
CA ALA A 248 11.62 15.76 5.92
C ALA A 248 11.98 14.77 7.03
N ALA A 249 13.03 15.02 7.81
CA ALA A 249 13.41 14.16 8.93
C ALA A 249 12.27 14.02 9.95
N LEU A 250 11.62 15.13 10.32
CA LEU A 250 10.48 15.13 11.24
C LEU A 250 9.29 14.34 10.67
N LEU A 251 8.96 14.55 9.39
CA LEU A 251 7.85 13.84 8.74
C LEU A 251 8.11 12.33 8.63
N LEU A 252 9.34 11.93 8.28
CA LEU A 252 9.73 10.52 8.21
C LEU A 252 9.72 9.85 9.59
N LEU A 253 10.17 10.53 10.64
CA LEU A 253 10.07 10.03 12.02
C LEU A 253 8.60 9.87 12.45
N ARG A 254 7.75 10.85 12.14
CA ARG A 254 6.31 10.77 12.44
C ARG A 254 5.66 9.61 11.70
N ALA A 255 5.99 9.41 10.42
CA ALA A 255 5.51 8.29 9.63
C ALA A 255 5.95 6.94 10.23
N ARG A 256 7.21 6.81 10.65
CA ARG A 256 7.73 5.61 11.32
C ARG A 256 7.01 5.34 12.66
N ALA A 257 6.83 6.38 13.48
CA ALA A 257 6.11 6.26 14.75
C ALA A 257 4.64 5.83 14.55
N ALA A 258 3.97 6.39 13.54
CA ALA A 258 2.61 6.00 13.17
C ALA A 258 2.53 4.55 12.68
N GLN A 259 3.50 4.11 11.87
CA GLN A 259 3.59 2.70 11.44
C GLN A 259 3.80 1.75 12.62
N GLU A 260 4.67 2.09 13.56
CA GLU A 260 4.92 1.25 14.73
C GLU A 260 3.69 1.19 15.65
N LEU A 261 3.03 2.33 15.88
CA LEU A 261 1.77 2.36 16.61
C LEU A 261 0.69 1.50 15.93
N ALA A 262 0.56 1.59 14.61
CA ALA A 262 -0.37 0.76 13.85
C ALA A 262 -0.05 -0.74 13.98
N ARG A 263 1.25 -1.12 13.96
CA ARG A 263 1.68 -2.50 14.19
C ARG A 263 1.30 -2.98 15.59
N HIS A 264 1.52 -2.18 16.62
CA HIS A 264 1.12 -2.49 17.99
C HIS A 264 -0.40 -2.67 18.10
N GLN A 265 -1.18 -1.72 17.59
CA GLN A 265 -2.64 -1.78 17.61
C GLN A 265 -3.19 -3.00 16.85
N ASN A 266 -2.61 -3.32 15.69
CA ASN A 266 -3.00 -4.49 14.90
C ASN A 266 -2.66 -5.80 15.63
N GLY A 267 -1.51 -5.86 16.30
CA GLY A 267 -1.12 -7.00 17.12
C GLY A 267 -2.08 -7.23 18.30
N ASP A 268 -2.43 -6.16 19.03
CA ASP A 268 -3.36 -6.25 20.17
C ASP A 268 -4.77 -6.62 19.74
N LEU A 269 -5.23 -6.08 18.62
CA LEU A 269 -6.52 -6.43 18.03
C LEU A 269 -6.56 -7.91 17.61
N LEU A 270 -5.48 -8.42 17.00
CA LEU A 270 -5.36 -9.83 16.66
C LEU A 270 -5.33 -10.71 17.91
N ARG A 271 -4.61 -10.31 18.97
CA ARG A 271 -4.63 -11.03 20.24
C ARG A 271 -6.06 -11.12 20.79
N ARG A 272 -6.77 -10.00 20.89
CA ARG A 272 -8.18 -10.00 21.34
C ARG A 272 -9.10 -10.86 20.46
N LEU A 273 -8.86 -10.90 19.15
CA LEU A 273 -9.59 -11.79 18.24
C LEU A 273 -9.34 -13.28 18.53
N LEU A 274 -8.08 -13.68 18.75
CA LEU A 274 -7.71 -15.04 19.11
C LEU A 274 -8.28 -15.44 20.47
N ASP A 275 -8.37 -14.47 21.40
CA ASP A 275 -8.93 -14.62 22.74
C ASP A 275 -10.47 -14.67 22.73
N GLY A 276 -11.11 -14.32 21.61
CA GLY A 276 -12.56 -14.21 21.50
C GLY A 276 -13.17 -13.01 22.23
N THR A 277 -12.35 -11.99 22.52
CA THR A 277 -12.75 -10.78 23.28
C THR A 277 -12.97 -9.55 22.42
N ALA A 278 -12.66 -9.62 21.12
CA ALA A 278 -12.96 -8.57 20.14
C ALA A 278 -14.05 -9.02 19.17
N ASP A 279 -14.83 -8.06 18.68
CA ASP A 279 -15.80 -8.28 17.61
C ASP A 279 -15.08 -8.68 16.30
N PRO A 280 -15.37 -9.89 15.77
CA PRO A 280 -15.00 -10.35 14.44
C PRO A 280 -15.04 -9.32 13.32
N ALA A 281 -16.18 -8.62 13.18
CA ALA A 281 -16.45 -7.79 12.02
C ALA A 281 -15.66 -6.48 12.07
N GLY A 282 -15.71 -5.79 13.21
CA GLY A 282 -14.93 -4.58 13.45
C GLY A 282 -13.42 -4.82 13.37
N ALA A 283 -12.94 -5.97 13.84
CA ALA A 283 -11.52 -6.29 13.80
C ALA A 283 -11.04 -6.65 12.38
N ALA A 284 -11.81 -7.44 11.62
CA ALA A 284 -11.50 -7.72 10.22
C ALA A 284 -11.44 -6.44 9.38
N HIS A 285 -12.33 -5.50 9.66
CA HIS A 285 -12.33 -4.19 9.03
C HIS A 285 -11.05 -3.39 9.35
N ARG A 286 -10.68 -3.26 10.64
CA ARG A 286 -9.47 -2.53 11.05
C ARG A 286 -8.17 -3.16 10.56
N LEU A 287 -8.14 -4.48 10.41
CA LEU A 287 -6.99 -5.22 9.86
C LEU A 287 -6.98 -5.24 8.32
N GLY A 288 -7.95 -4.62 7.65
CA GLY A 288 -8.03 -4.57 6.19
C GLY A 288 -8.23 -5.95 5.55
N LEU A 289 -8.91 -6.88 6.24
CA LEU A 289 -9.09 -8.26 5.76
C LEU A 289 -10.18 -8.41 4.70
N GLY A 290 -10.83 -7.30 4.31
CA GLY A 290 -11.85 -7.24 3.26
C GLY A 290 -13.21 -7.76 3.73
N LEU A 291 -14.28 -7.26 3.12
CA LEU A 291 -15.61 -7.84 3.25
C LEU A 291 -15.86 -8.78 2.06
N GLY A 292 -16.59 -9.86 2.30
CA GLY A 292 -17.17 -10.70 1.28
C GLY A 292 -18.29 -9.98 0.51
N PRO A 293 -18.77 -10.58 -0.60
CA PRO A 293 -19.81 -10.00 -1.45
C PRO A 293 -21.15 -9.71 -0.75
N ASP A 294 -21.35 -10.32 0.41
CA ASP A 294 -22.51 -10.25 1.29
C ASP A 294 -22.37 -9.20 2.41
N GLY A 295 -21.27 -8.44 2.43
CA GLY A 295 -20.97 -7.46 3.48
C GLY A 295 -20.47 -8.08 4.80
N ASN A 296 -20.34 -9.42 4.86
CA ASN A 296 -19.72 -10.11 5.99
C ASN A 296 -18.18 -10.08 5.88
N PRO A 297 -17.42 -10.30 6.96
CA PRO A 297 -15.97 -10.45 6.87
C PRO A 297 -15.59 -11.54 5.87
N ALA A 298 -14.67 -11.23 4.95
CA ALA A 298 -14.17 -12.23 4.02
C ALA A 298 -13.59 -13.43 4.80
N PRO A 299 -13.64 -14.65 4.24
CA PRO A 299 -13.03 -15.79 4.90
C PRO A 299 -11.53 -15.53 5.11
N VAL A 300 -11.07 -15.74 6.35
CA VAL A 300 -9.68 -15.58 6.76
C VAL A 300 -9.14 -16.94 7.19
N ARG A 301 -7.91 -17.23 6.80
CA ARG A 301 -7.15 -18.37 7.32
C ARG A 301 -6.17 -17.90 8.37
N VAL A 302 -6.00 -18.72 9.40
CA VAL A 302 -5.01 -18.48 10.45
C VAL A 302 -3.83 -19.40 10.19
N ALA A 303 -2.66 -18.83 10.00
CA ALA A 303 -1.40 -19.56 10.07
C ALA A 303 -0.83 -19.44 11.49
N ALA A 304 -0.38 -20.55 12.05
CA ALA A 304 0.34 -20.58 13.32
C ALA A 304 1.73 -21.18 13.06
N PHE A 305 2.77 -20.48 13.50
CA PHE A 305 4.16 -20.88 13.36
C PHE A 305 4.77 -21.09 14.75
N VAL A 306 5.46 -22.21 14.93
CA VAL A 306 6.09 -22.60 16.20
C VAL A 306 7.54 -22.96 15.95
N LEU A 307 8.41 -22.49 16.84
CA LEU A 307 9.80 -22.91 16.91
C LEU A 307 9.88 -24.29 17.58
N ASP A 308 10.50 -25.24 16.90
CA ASP A 308 10.76 -26.58 17.42
C ASP A 308 12.18 -26.58 18.00
N SER A 309 12.34 -26.02 19.21
CA SER A 309 13.66 -25.78 19.78
C SER A 309 13.79 -26.26 21.23
N SER A 310 15.01 -26.68 21.57
CA SER A 310 15.44 -27.07 22.92
C SER A 310 16.46 -26.06 23.50
N VAL A 311 16.34 -24.76 23.14
CA VAL A 311 17.23 -23.68 23.62
C VAL A 311 16.68 -23.00 24.88
N SER A 312 17.55 -22.23 25.56
CA SER A 312 17.22 -21.40 26.73
C SER A 312 16.04 -20.46 26.46
N ALA A 313 15.20 -20.20 27.47
CA ALA A 313 13.97 -19.42 27.33
C ALA A 313 14.17 -18.01 26.74
N ALA A 314 15.27 -17.33 27.09
CA ALA A 314 15.59 -15.99 26.56
C ALA A 314 15.94 -16.02 25.06
N ASP A 315 16.64 -17.08 24.61
CA ASP A 315 16.97 -17.26 23.19
C ASP A 315 15.72 -17.63 22.37
N VAL A 316 14.77 -18.34 22.98
CA VAL A 316 13.49 -18.71 22.36
C VAL A 316 12.64 -17.46 22.07
N GLU A 317 12.51 -16.56 23.04
CA GLU A 317 11.71 -15.34 22.88
C GLU A 317 12.27 -14.42 21.78
N GLN A 318 13.59 -14.15 21.81
CA GLN A 318 14.24 -13.35 20.79
C GLN A 318 14.13 -13.99 19.39
N THR A 319 14.25 -15.32 19.32
CA THR A 319 14.08 -16.05 18.05
C THR A 319 12.62 -16.01 17.57
N ALA A 320 11.64 -16.03 18.48
CA ALA A 320 10.23 -15.92 18.15
C ALA A 320 9.85 -14.53 17.63
N LEU A 321 10.47 -13.45 18.16
CA LEU A 321 10.33 -12.10 17.61
C LEU A 321 10.91 -12.00 16.21
N ARG A 322 12.09 -12.59 15.95
CA ARG A 322 12.66 -12.66 14.60
C ARG A 322 11.79 -13.47 13.63
N LEU A 323 11.17 -14.54 14.11
CA LEU A 323 10.18 -15.30 13.32
C LEU A 323 8.96 -14.44 13.00
N LEU A 324 8.43 -13.68 13.97
CA LEU A 324 7.33 -12.75 13.77
C LEU A 324 7.65 -11.71 12.69
N ASP A 325 8.84 -11.11 12.73
CA ASP A 325 9.27 -10.13 11.73
C ASP A 325 9.35 -10.73 10.32
N LEU A 326 9.87 -11.96 10.20
CA LEU A 326 9.93 -12.68 8.93
C LEU A 326 8.52 -12.99 8.40
N VAL A 327 7.62 -13.48 9.25
CA VAL A 327 6.22 -13.76 8.89
C VAL A 327 5.52 -12.49 8.42
N ARG A 328 5.68 -11.37 9.14
CA ARG A 328 5.12 -10.06 8.77
C ARG A 328 5.64 -9.61 7.42
N LEU A 329 6.96 -9.70 7.20
CA LEU A 329 7.59 -9.32 5.93
C LEU A 329 7.03 -10.12 4.75
N GLN A 330 6.90 -11.44 4.88
CA GLN A 330 6.38 -12.28 3.80
C GLN A 330 4.89 -12.04 3.54
N CYS A 331 4.09 -11.79 4.58
CA CYS A 331 2.68 -11.44 4.41
C CYS A 331 2.54 -10.06 3.73
N GLU A 332 3.32 -9.07 4.15
CA GLU A 332 3.34 -7.74 3.54
C GLU A 332 3.72 -7.82 2.06
N ALA A 333 4.79 -8.54 1.72
CA ALA A 333 5.22 -8.70 0.33
C ALA A 333 4.16 -9.39 -0.54
N ARG A 334 3.38 -10.32 0.03
CA ARG A 334 2.40 -11.11 -0.72
C ARG A 334 1.04 -10.43 -0.86
N TYR A 335 0.61 -9.69 0.17
CA TYR A 335 -0.75 -9.17 0.32
C TYR A 335 -0.81 -7.65 0.49
N GLY A 336 0.32 -6.95 0.51
CA GLY A 336 0.41 -5.50 0.81
C GLY A 336 0.00 -5.13 2.23
N ARG A 337 -0.13 -6.14 3.10
CA ARG A 337 -0.54 -6.00 4.50
C ARG A 337 -0.14 -7.23 5.31
N HIS A 338 0.02 -7.05 6.61
CA HIS A 338 0.23 -8.14 7.55
C HIS A 338 -0.65 -7.96 8.80
N ALA A 339 -1.13 -9.08 9.33
CA ALA A 339 -1.78 -9.16 10.62
C ALA A 339 -1.15 -10.33 11.36
N GLY A 340 -0.05 -10.06 12.07
CA GLY A 340 0.74 -11.07 12.77
C GLY A 340 1.04 -10.69 14.21
N VAL A 341 0.95 -11.66 15.12
CA VAL A 341 1.18 -11.49 16.56
C VAL A 341 1.90 -12.70 17.15
N LEU A 342 2.78 -12.46 18.12
CA LEU A 342 3.34 -13.49 18.99
C LEU A 342 2.46 -13.62 20.25
N VAL A 343 1.97 -14.82 20.51
CA VAL A 343 1.16 -15.15 21.70
C VAL A 343 1.65 -16.50 22.22
N ASP A 344 2.08 -16.54 23.48
CA ASP A 344 2.51 -17.76 24.18
C ASP A 344 3.53 -18.61 23.38
N GLY A 345 4.51 -17.95 22.74
CA GLY A 345 5.54 -18.61 21.94
C GLY A 345 5.10 -19.07 20.53
N VAL A 346 3.86 -18.78 20.13
CA VAL A 346 3.31 -19.09 18.81
C VAL A 346 3.13 -17.79 18.01
N VAL A 347 3.68 -17.76 16.80
CA VAL A 347 3.45 -16.65 15.87
C VAL A 347 2.18 -16.96 15.07
N TYR A 348 1.14 -16.18 15.30
CA TYR A 348 -0.10 -16.24 14.53
C TYR A 348 -0.10 -15.19 13.43
N ALA A 349 -0.59 -15.56 12.24
CA ALA A 349 -0.83 -14.64 11.13
C ALA A 349 -2.21 -14.87 10.51
N LEU A 350 -2.92 -13.79 10.21
CA LEU A 350 -4.16 -13.83 9.44
C LEU A 350 -3.86 -13.66 7.95
N LEU A 351 -4.35 -14.60 7.15
CA LEU A 351 -4.15 -14.66 5.72
C LEU A 351 -5.49 -14.46 4.99
N PRO A 352 -5.62 -13.45 4.10
CA PRO A 352 -6.84 -13.23 3.33
C PRO A 352 -7.16 -14.44 2.43
N ALA A 353 -8.40 -14.93 2.42
CA ALA A 353 -8.82 -16.05 1.56
C ALA A 353 -9.82 -15.66 0.45
N VAL A 354 -9.89 -14.37 0.10
CA VAL A 354 -10.76 -13.85 -0.96
C VAL A 354 -10.46 -14.56 -2.29
N GLY A 355 -11.48 -15.16 -2.90
CA GLY A 355 -11.38 -15.82 -4.21
C GLY A 355 -10.75 -17.23 -4.22
N GLU A 356 -10.32 -17.76 -3.07
CA GLU A 356 -9.62 -19.04 -3.03
C GLU A 356 -10.48 -20.22 -2.53
N ARG A 357 -10.85 -21.10 -3.46
CA ARG A 357 -11.48 -22.39 -3.16
C ARG A 357 -10.40 -23.48 -3.03
N GLY A 358 -9.59 -23.48 -1.97
CA GLY A 358 -8.69 -24.62 -1.72
C GLY A 358 -7.49 -24.43 -0.79
N GLY A 359 -7.05 -23.19 -0.51
CA GLY A 359 -5.96 -22.92 0.43
C GLY A 359 -4.57 -23.37 0.02
N ALA A 360 -4.37 -23.73 -1.25
CA ALA A 360 -3.07 -24.14 -1.79
C ALA A 360 -2.05 -22.99 -1.77
N ARG A 361 -2.50 -21.75 -1.99
CA ARG A 361 -1.62 -20.57 -1.97
C ARG A 361 -1.19 -20.22 -0.54
N HIS A 362 -2.10 -20.30 0.44
CA HIS A 362 -1.75 -20.14 1.86
C HIS A 362 -0.77 -21.20 2.34
N ARG A 363 -0.90 -22.43 1.83
CA ARG A 363 0.05 -23.50 2.08
C ARG A 363 1.43 -23.20 1.51
N GLY A 364 1.50 -22.84 0.22
CA GLY A 364 2.78 -22.47 -0.40
C GLY A 364 3.47 -21.34 0.37
N LEU A 365 2.72 -20.31 0.78
CA LEU A 365 3.26 -19.23 1.60
C LEU A 365 3.78 -19.73 2.97
N ALA A 366 3.03 -20.59 3.65
CA ALA A 366 3.47 -21.15 4.93
C ALA A 366 4.72 -22.03 4.79
N GLU A 367 4.82 -22.82 3.72
CA GLU A 367 5.98 -23.65 3.39
C GLU A 367 7.21 -22.78 3.07
N ASP A 368 7.04 -21.71 2.28
CA ASP A 368 8.09 -20.74 1.98
C ASP A 368 8.61 -20.04 3.24
N ILE A 369 7.69 -19.62 4.11
CA ILE A 369 8.03 -19.00 5.41
C ILE A 369 8.81 -20.00 6.27
N VAL A 370 8.34 -21.25 6.38
CA VAL A 370 9.03 -22.30 7.16
C VAL A 370 10.43 -22.57 6.61
N GLY A 371 10.58 -22.71 5.29
CA GLY A 371 11.87 -22.95 4.65
C GLY A 371 12.86 -21.81 4.88
N ARG A 372 12.42 -20.57 4.65
CA ARG A 372 13.24 -19.37 4.87
C ARG A 372 13.58 -19.16 6.34
N ALA A 373 12.62 -19.32 7.24
CA ALA A 373 12.84 -19.17 8.67
C ALA A 373 13.78 -20.26 9.22
N GLY A 374 13.66 -21.50 8.74
CA GLY A 374 14.56 -22.58 9.10
C GLY A 374 16.01 -22.30 8.72
N GLN A 375 16.24 -21.73 7.53
CA GLN A 375 17.57 -21.34 7.06
C GLN A 375 18.11 -20.11 7.81
N ALA A 376 17.30 -19.07 7.94
CA ALA A 376 17.72 -17.78 8.52
C ALA A 376 17.92 -17.86 10.03
N LEU A 377 17.03 -18.56 10.75
CA LEU A 377 17.06 -18.66 12.21
C LEU A 377 17.84 -19.88 12.70
N ARG A 378 18.22 -20.80 11.79
CA ARG A 378 18.93 -22.07 12.10
C ARG A 378 18.22 -22.93 13.14
N VAL A 379 16.89 -22.82 13.21
CA VAL A 379 16.04 -23.63 14.09
C VAL A 379 14.88 -24.19 13.27
N PRO A 380 14.43 -25.44 13.51
CA PRO A 380 13.28 -25.97 12.80
C PRO A 380 12.02 -25.19 13.16
N VAL A 381 11.24 -24.83 12.14
CA VAL A 381 9.97 -24.13 12.28
C VAL A 381 8.86 -25.05 11.76
N ARG A 382 7.75 -25.13 12.49
CA ARG A 382 6.55 -25.83 12.05
C ARG A 382 5.44 -24.82 11.82
N ALA A 383 4.66 -25.03 10.78
CA ALA A 383 3.47 -24.25 10.50
C ALA A 383 2.21 -25.12 10.52
N GLY A 384 1.11 -24.56 10.97
CA GLY A 384 -0.22 -25.14 10.78
C GLY A 384 -1.19 -24.09 10.25
N LEU A 385 -2.13 -24.54 9.40
CA LEU A 385 -3.16 -23.68 8.81
C LEU A 385 -4.53 -24.08 9.33
N GLY A 386 -5.26 -23.11 9.86
CA GLY A 386 -6.65 -23.22 10.28
C GLY A 386 -7.56 -22.28 9.50
N THR A 387 -8.85 -22.56 9.53
CA THR A 387 -9.90 -21.61 9.15
C THR A 387 -10.48 -21.02 10.42
N TRP A 388 -10.65 -19.71 10.48
CA TRP A 388 -11.31 -19.07 11.61
C TRP A 388 -12.81 -18.94 11.35
N SER A 389 -13.62 -19.28 12.35
CA SER A 389 -15.07 -19.05 12.37
C SER A 389 -15.46 -18.25 13.62
N PRO A 390 -16.48 -17.38 13.53
CA PRO A 390 -17.01 -16.69 14.71
C PRO A 390 -17.41 -17.71 15.79
N GLY A 391 -16.90 -17.55 17.02
CA GLY A 391 -17.12 -18.47 18.14
C GLY A 391 -16.10 -19.61 18.30
N SER A 392 -15.10 -19.70 17.43
CA SER A 392 -13.97 -20.65 17.60
C SER A 392 -13.02 -20.20 18.73
N ARG A 393 -12.74 -21.08 19.70
CA ARG A 393 -11.73 -20.84 20.74
C ARG A 393 -10.33 -21.15 20.21
N ARG A 394 -9.30 -20.54 20.83
CA ARG A 394 -7.87 -20.85 20.60
C ARG A 394 -7.67 -22.35 20.41
N CYS A 395 -7.14 -22.75 19.25
CA CYS A 395 -6.67 -24.12 19.07
C CYS A 395 -5.17 -24.19 19.48
N GLY A 396 -4.81 -25.25 20.22
CA GLY A 396 -3.45 -25.46 20.73
C GLY A 396 -2.39 -25.63 19.63
N PRO A 397 -1.10 -25.68 20.01
CA PRO A 397 0.00 -25.69 19.04
C PRO A 397 -0.10 -26.85 18.04
N PRO A 398 0.38 -26.67 16.79
CA PRO A 398 0.34 -27.70 15.76
C PRO A 398 1.02 -28.99 16.24
N GLY A 399 0.22 -30.04 16.46
CA GLY A 399 0.69 -31.36 16.90
C GLY A 399 0.08 -31.87 18.22
N THR A 400 -0.69 -31.08 18.96
CA THR A 400 -1.38 -31.57 20.16
C THR A 400 -2.72 -32.22 19.80
N THR A 401 -2.85 -33.55 19.98
CA THR A 401 -4.15 -34.24 20.01
C THR A 401 -4.97 -33.79 21.22
N PRO A 402 -6.28 -33.53 21.09
CA PRO A 402 -7.13 -33.26 22.24
C PRO A 402 -7.29 -34.56 23.05
N THR A 403 -6.73 -34.60 24.26
CA THR A 403 -7.05 -35.63 25.24
C THR A 403 -8.47 -35.39 25.75
N SER A 404 -9.36 -36.27 25.33
CA SER A 404 -10.74 -36.37 25.80
C SER A 404 -10.79 -36.61 27.32
N SER A 405 -11.45 -35.71 28.05
CA SER A 405 -12.38 -36.13 29.11
C SER A 405 -13.39 -35.01 29.41
N TYR A 406 -14.67 -35.36 29.23
CA TYR A 406 -15.91 -34.67 29.61
C TYR A 406 -16.34 -33.36 28.92
N GLY A 407 -17.50 -33.43 28.26
CA GLY A 407 -18.35 -32.30 27.90
C GLY A 407 -18.45 -32.02 26.41
N SER A 408 -19.61 -32.30 25.81
CA SER A 408 -20.01 -32.06 24.41
C SER A 408 -19.60 -30.68 23.86
N TRP A 409 -19.39 -30.57 22.53
CA TRP A 409 -19.69 -29.45 21.60
C TRP A 409 -18.67 -29.47 20.43
N ALA A 410 -19.17 -29.61 19.20
CA ALA A 410 -18.46 -29.44 17.92
C ALA A 410 -19.31 -28.47 17.05
N PRO A 411 -18.72 -27.68 16.12
CA PRO A 411 -18.05 -28.24 14.94
C PRO A 411 -16.65 -27.66 14.61
N SER A 412 -15.73 -28.61 14.35
CA SER A 412 -14.64 -28.60 13.36
C SER A 412 -13.55 -27.51 13.35
N CYS A 413 -12.58 -27.60 14.27
CA CYS A 413 -11.19 -27.15 14.03
C CYS A 413 -10.42 -28.36 13.43
N ARG A 414 -10.27 -28.48 12.09
CA ARG A 414 -9.37 -29.48 11.48
C ARG A 414 -7.98 -28.87 11.31
N TRP A 415 -7.11 -29.04 12.30
CA TRP A 415 -5.67 -29.02 12.01
C TRP A 415 -5.39 -30.25 11.15
N ARG A 416 -4.88 -30.05 9.94
CA ARG A 416 -4.20 -31.14 9.23
C ARG A 416 -2.73 -31.09 9.65
N PRO A 417 -2.29 -31.86 10.67
CA PRO A 417 -0.88 -32.04 10.91
C PRO A 417 -0.27 -32.71 9.67
N TRP A 418 0.75 -32.09 9.09
CA TRP A 418 1.59 -32.74 8.09
C TRP A 418 2.76 -33.39 8.82
N ARG A 419 2.79 -34.73 8.79
CA ARG A 419 4.04 -35.48 8.90
C ARG A 419 4.70 -35.43 7.51
N ARG A 420 6.03 -35.26 7.49
CA ARG A 420 6.83 -35.44 6.27
C ARG A 420 6.55 -36.81 5.66
#